data_AF-A0AA88EYV1-F1
#
_entry.id   AF-A0AA88EYV1-F1
#
_cell.length_a   1.000
_cell.length_b   1.000
_cell.length_c   1.000
_cell.angle_alpha   90.00
_cell.angle_beta   90.00
_cell.angle_gamma   90.00
#
_symmetry.space_group_name_H-M   'P 1'
#
loop_
_entity.id
_entity.type
_entity.pdbx_description
1 polymer ?
#
loop_
_entity_poly.entity_id
_entity_poly.type
_entity_poly.pdbx_seq_one_letter_code
_entity_poly.pdbx_strand_id
1 'polypeptide(L)' 'MEQDDENWATTVAYSIVMHEGLDLALSAQNLDRGKTRNNRERLMEAIRTSLLEARSRNHLAAAQRL' A
#
# COMPACT_ATOMS: atom_id res chain seq x y z
N MET A 1 -5.70 -9.96 -17.57
CA MET A 1 -4.34 -9.74 -17.03
C MET A 1 -4.09 -8.27 -16.76
N GLU A 2 -3.91 -7.40 -17.77
CA GLU A 2 -3.59 -5.98 -17.52
C GLU A 2 -4.70 -5.22 -16.77
N GLN A 3 -5.96 -5.41 -17.17
CA GLN A 3 -7.13 -4.86 -16.47
C GLN A 3 -7.30 -5.43 -15.04
N ASP A 4 -6.87 -6.68 -14.80
CA ASP A 4 -6.95 -7.30 -13.47
C ASP A 4 -5.86 -6.76 -12.53
N ASP A 5 -4.68 -6.48 -13.07
CA ASP A 5 -3.56 -5.89 -12.34
C ASP A 5 -3.83 -4.42 -12.00
N GLU A 6 -4.42 -3.64 -12.92
CA GLU A 6 -4.85 -2.27 -12.66
C GLU A 6 -5.94 -2.21 -11.57
N ASN A 7 -6.92 -3.12 -11.63
CA ASN A 7 -7.99 -3.19 -10.65
C ASN A 7 -7.46 -3.61 -9.25
N TRP A 8 -6.54 -4.57 -9.21
CA TRP A 8 -5.84 -4.94 -7.98
C TRP A 8 -5.05 -3.76 -7.42
N ALA A 9 -4.23 -3.10 -8.23
CA ALA A 9 -3.39 -1.98 -7.80
C ALA A 9 -4.24 -0.84 -7.25
N THR A 10 -5.36 -0.54 -7.91
CA THR A 10 -6.33 0.47 -7.46
C THR A 10 -6.93 0.10 -6.11
N THR A 11 -7.36 -1.16 -5.94
CA THR A 11 -7.94 -1.66 -4.70
C THR A 11 -6.94 -1.61 -3.53
N VAL A 12 -5.69 -2.02 -3.77
CA VAL A 12 -4.64 -1.99 -2.76
C VAL A 12 -4.28 -0.54 -2.37
N ALA A 13 -4.09 0.33 -3.36
CA ALA A 13 -3.79 1.74 -3.12
C ALA A 13 -4.91 2.41 -2.30
N TYR A 14 -6.17 2.15 -2.64
CA TYR A 14 -7.33 2.65 -1.90
C TYR A 14 -7.29 2.17 -0.43
N SER A 15 -7.07 0.88 -0.19
CA SER A 15 -6.99 0.32 1.16
C SER A 15 -5.87 0.96 2.01
N ILE A 16 -4.67 1.12 1.43
CA ILE A 16 -3.53 1.75 2.12
C ILE A 16 -3.87 3.18 2.53
N VAL A 17 -4.45 3.97 1.62
CA VAL A 17 -4.82 5.36 1.89
C VAL A 17 -5.90 5.44 2.96
N MET A 18 -6.96 4.63 2.82
CA MET A 18 -8.12 4.71 3.71
C MET A 18 -7.86 4.20 5.12
N HIS A 19 -6.91 3.27 5.30
CA HIS A 19 -6.57 2.75 6.62
C HIS A 19 -5.34 3.44 7.19
N GLU A 20 -4.17 3.21 6.59
CA GLU A 20 -2.90 3.68 7.16
C GLU A 20 -2.72 5.19 6.97
N GLY A 21 -3.17 5.73 5.83
CA GLY A 21 -3.15 7.17 5.56
C GLY A 21 -4.09 7.95 6.48
N LEU A 22 -5.31 7.44 6.69
CA LEU A 22 -6.29 8.06 7.58
C LEU A 22 -5.84 8.02 9.06
N ASP A 23 -5.34 6.88 9.53
CA ASP A 23 -4.82 6.74 10.90
C ASP A 23 -3.67 7.72 11.15
N LEU A 24 -2.77 7.88 10.18
CA LEU A 24 -1.71 8.89 10.24
C LEU A 24 -2.30 10.30 10.32
N ALA A 25 -3.22 10.67 9.44
CA ALA A 25 -3.84 11.99 9.42
C ALA A 25 -4.56 12.31 10.74
N LEU A 26 -5.31 11.36 11.30
CA LEU A 26 -5.99 11.51 12.59
C LEU A 26 -4.99 11.66 13.74
N SER A 27 -3.92 10.88 13.77
CA SER A 27 -2.89 11.01 14.81
C SER A 27 -2.15 12.35 14.76
N ALA A 28 -1.88 12.85 13.54
CA ALA A 28 -1.24 14.15 13.33
C ALA A 28 -2.17 15.31 13.71
N GLN A 29 -3.46 15.22 13.35
CA GLN A 29 -4.49 16.19 13.75
C GLN A 29 -4.59 16.30 15.28
N ASN A 30 -4.50 15.17 15.99
CA ASN A 30 -4.53 15.13 17.45
C ASN A 30 -3.20 15.52 18.13
N LEU A 31 -2.18 15.91 17.36
CA LEU A 31 -0.84 16.24 17.84
C LEU A 31 -0.16 15.10 18.64
N ASP A 32 -0.60 13.86 18.45
CA ASP A 32 -0.05 12.68 19.11
C ASP A 32 1.22 12.25 18.36
N ARG A 33 2.37 12.80 18.78
CA ARG A 33 3.67 12.54 18.14
C ARG A 33 4.06 11.06 18.18
N GLY A 34 3.69 10.34 19.22
CA GLY A 34 3.99 8.91 19.38
C GLY A 34 3.26 8.08 18.33
N LYS A 35 1.94 8.27 18.24
CA LYS A 35 1.12 7.58 17.23
C LYS A 35 1.43 8.05 15.81
N THR A 36 1.72 9.34 15.61
CA THR A 36 2.09 9.88 14.30
C THR A 36 3.32 9.17 13.73
N ARG A 37 4.35 8.96 14.56
CA ARG A 37 5.56 8.24 14.13
C ARG A 37 5.25 6.78 13.78
N ASN A 38 4.50 6.09 14.63
CA ASN A 38 4.13 4.68 14.41
C ASN A 38 3.29 4.53 13.14
N ASN A 39 2.25 5.33 12.98
CA ASN A 39 1.35 5.29 11.82
C ASN A 39 2.10 5.63 10.53
N ARG A 40 3.09 6.54 10.57
CA ARG A 40 3.98 6.79 9.43
C ARG A 40 4.78 5.55 9.05
N GLU A 41 5.38 4.86 10.03
CA GLU A 41 6.15 3.65 9.79
C GLU A 41 5.26 2.53 9.20
N ARG A 42 4.04 2.35 9.73
CA ARG A 42 3.05 1.42 9.18
C ARG A 42 2.65 1.74 7.74
N LEU A 43 2.36 3.01 7.43
CA LEU A 43 2.04 3.45 6.08
C LEU A 43 3.18 3.14 5.09
N MET A 44 4.43 3.44 5.49
CA MET A 44 5.59 3.17 4.63
C MET A 44 5.80 1.67 4.42
N GLU A 45 5.58 0.85 5.43
CA GLU A 45 5.67 -0.61 5.28
C GLU A 45 4.57 -1.14 4.37
N ALA A 46 3.32 -0.69 4.52
CA ALA A 46 2.21 -1.10 3.65
C ALA A 46 2.47 -0.76 2.17
N ILE A 47 2.99 0.45 1.89
CA ILE A 47 3.40 0.86 0.53
C ILE A 47 4.54 -0.04 0.03
N ARG A 48 5.54 -0.31 0.86
CA ARG A 48 6.66 -1.18 0.49
C ARG A 48 6.17 -2.58 0.16
N THR A 49 5.33 -3.17 1.00
CA THR A 49 4.75 -4.50 0.78
C THR A 49 3.96 -4.53 -0.52
N SER A 50 3.11 -3.54 -0.81
CA SER A 50 2.34 -3.52 -2.06
C SER A 50 3.22 -3.43 -3.30
N LEU A 51 4.32 -2.68 -3.25
CA LEU A 51 5.26 -2.58 -4.36
C LEU A 51 6.02 -3.89 -4.60
N LEU A 52 6.39 -4.60 -3.52
CA LEU A 52 7.01 -5.93 -3.64
C LEU A 52 6.03 -6.96 -4.20
N GLU A 53 4.76 -6.89 -3.81
CA GLU A 53 3.70 -7.75 -4.36
C GLU A 53 3.48 -7.47 -5.85
N ALA A 54 3.41 -6.19 -6.25
CA ALA A 54 3.30 -5.79 -7.66
C ALA A 54 4.45 -6.36 -8.50
N ARG A 55 5.68 -6.30 -7.97
CA ARG A 55 6.86 -6.88 -8.63
C ARG A 55 6.71 -8.39 -8.82
N SER A 56 6.24 -9.10 -7.78
CA SER A 56 5.99 -10.55 -7.85
C SER A 56 4.96 -10.91 -8.92
N ARG A 57 3.85 -10.16 -8.98
CA ARG A 57 2.79 -10.34 -9.99
C ARG A 57 3.32 -10.15 -11.42
N ASN A 58 4.14 -9.12 -11.64
CA ASN A 58 4.80 -8.90 -12.93
C ASN A 58 5.72 -10.06 -13.34
N HIS A 59 6.47 -10.65 -12.39
CA HIS A 59 7.32 -11.81 -12.69
C HIS A 59 6.50 -13.05 -13.06
N LEU A 60 5.37 -13.30 -12.39
CA LEU A 60 4.46 -14.40 -12.73
C LEU A 60 3.85 -14.23 -14.13
N ALA A 61 3.42 -13.01 -14.47
CA ALA A 61 2.90 -12.69 -15.79
C ALA A 61 3.97 -12.87 -16.90
N ALA A 62 5.25 -12.58 -16.61
CA ALA A 62 6.34 -12.82 -17.54
C ALA A 62 6.65 -14.32 -17.72
N ALA A 63 6.61 -15.10 -16.63
CA ALA A 63 6.86 -16.54 -16.68
C ALA A 63 5.76 -17.33 -17.43
N GLN A 64 4.51 -16.85 -17.39
CA GLN A 64 3.38 -17.45 -18.12
C GLN A 64 3.41 -17.20 -19.63
N ARG A 65 4.28 -16.31 -20.12
CA ARG A 65 4.42 -15.97 -21.55
C ARG A 65 5.51 -16.78 -22.27
N LEU A 66 6.26 -17.62 -21.54
CA LEU A 66 7.30 -18.53 -22.05
C LEU A 66 6.74 -19.94 -22.18
#